data_AF-A0A1S8CP23-F1
#
_entry.id   AF-A0A1S8CP23-F1
#
_cell.length_a   1.000
_cell.length_b   1.000
_cell.length_c   1.000
_cell.angle_alpha   90.00
_cell.angle_beta   90.00
_cell.angle_gamma   90.00
#
_symmetry.space_group_name_H-M   'P 1'
#
loop_
_entity.id
_entity.type
_entity.pdbx_description
1 polymer ?
#
loop_
_entity_poly.entity_id
_entity_poly.type
_entity_poly.pdbx_seq_one_letter_code
_entity_poly.pdbx_strand_id
1 'polypeptide(L)'
;MSREDPQLRVRIPAGLKADLEEKAKENMRTLTAEIVDRLETTLNQDALVQDSNGYNEFVSLYENMADEATYWKEKYEREYALDYADANKDELRSAVERLREVLNLPPKK
;
A
#
# COMPACT_ATOMS: atom_id res chain seq x y z
N MET A 1 4.86 36.94 18.73
CA MET A 1 5.28 35.55 19.03
C MET A 1 6.74 35.43 18.67
N SER A 2 7.48 34.68 19.49
CA SER A 2 8.85 34.98 19.90
C SER A 2 9.91 34.87 18.80
N ARG A 3 10.96 35.69 18.92
CA ARG A 3 12.18 35.74 18.10
C ARG A 3 13.16 34.61 18.47
N GLU A 4 12.69 33.36 18.63
CA GLU A 4 13.54 32.26 19.11
C GLU A 4 13.93 31.23 18.05
N ASP A 5 13.15 31.07 16.98
CA ASP A 5 13.53 30.11 15.93
C ASP A 5 14.64 30.67 15.02
N PRO A 6 15.76 29.94 14.84
CA PRO A 6 16.84 30.37 13.97
C PRO A 6 16.37 30.45 12.52
N GLN A 7 16.62 31.59 11.86
CA GLN A 7 16.27 31.75 10.44
C GLN A 7 17.27 31.01 9.55
N LEU A 8 16.81 29.96 8.87
CA LEU A 8 17.59 29.26 7.86
C LEU A 8 17.42 29.92 6.48
N ARG A 9 18.53 30.32 5.83
CA ARG A 9 18.53 30.82 4.45
C ARG A 9 19.06 29.75 3.50
N VAL A 10 18.17 29.13 2.73
CA VAL A 10 18.51 28.11 1.73
C VAL A 10 18.28 28.66 0.32
N ARG A 11 19.15 28.30 -0.63
CA ARG A 11 18.91 28.54 -2.07
C ARG A 11 18.12 27.35 -2.61
N ILE A 12 16.92 27.61 -3.09
CA ILE A 12 16.01 26.58 -3.61
C ILE A 12 15.83 26.79 -5.12
N PRO A 13 15.96 25.75 -5.95
CA PRO A 13 15.63 25.83 -7.37
C PRO A 13 14.20 26.32 -7.61
N ALA A 14 13.99 27.08 -8.69
CA ALA A 14 12.67 27.68 -8.96
C ALA A 14 11.55 26.63 -9.12
N GLY A 15 11.84 25.50 -9.77
CA GLY A 15 10.88 24.39 -9.92
C GLY A 15 10.47 23.81 -8.57
N LEU A 16 11.44 23.43 -7.74
CA LEU A 16 11.17 22.87 -6.41
C LEU A 16 10.37 23.85 -5.53
N LYS A 17 10.65 25.15 -5.62
CA LYS A 17 9.88 26.14 -4.89
C LYS A 17 8.41 26.16 -5.35
N ALA A 18 8.16 26.13 -6.66
CA ALA A 18 6.79 26.14 -7.20
C ALA A 18 6.01 24.90 -6.74
N ASP A 19 6.64 23.71 -6.80
CA ASP A 19 6.01 22.46 -6.34
C ASP A 19 5.66 22.52 -4.84
N LEU A 20 6.57 23.06 -4.01
CA LEU A 20 6.31 23.23 -2.57
C LEU A 20 5.20 24.25 -2.28
N GLU A 21 5.09 25.32 -3.07
CA GLU A 21 4.00 26.30 -2.94
C GLU A 21 2.64 25.70 -3.31
N GLU A 22 2.58 24.86 -4.34
CA GLU A 22 1.38 24.11 -4.70
C GLU A 22 0.96 23.14 -3.59
N LYS A 23 1.90 22.33 -3.08
CA LYS A 23 1.62 21.39 -1.99
C LYS A 23 1.20 22.10 -0.70
N ALA A 24 1.84 23.23 -0.37
CA ALA A 24 1.44 24.04 0.76
C ALA A 24 -0.02 24.53 0.64
N LYS A 25 -0.43 24.93 -0.57
CA LYS A 25 -1.81 25.34 -0.85
C LYS A 25 -2.80 24.17 -0.74
N GLU A 26 -2.48 23.01 -1.30
CA GLU A 26 -3.30 21.78 -1.17
C GLU A 26 -3.49 21.39 0.30
N ASN A 27 -2.43 21.49 1.09
CA ASN A 27 -2.41 21.17 2.52
C ASN A 27 -2.93 22.31 3.42
N MET A 28 -3.42 23.41 2.84
CA MET A 28 -3.94 24.59 3.55
C MET A 28 -2.97 25.19 4.58
N ARG A 29 -1.67 25.25 4.25
CA ARG A 29 -0.61 25.78 5.12
C ARG A 29 0.30 26.76 4.39
N THR A 30 1.13 27.47 5.16
CA THR A 30 2.13 28.37 4.58
C THR A 30 3.29 27.57 3.98
N LEU A 31 4.00 28.15 3.00
CA LEU A 31 5.20 27.52 2.43
C LEU A 31 6.23 27.16 3.51
N THR A 32 6.45 28.03 4.49
CA THR A 32 7.37 27.75 5.60
C THR A 32 6.91 26.56 6.44
N ALA A 33 5.61 26.48 6.76
CA ALA A 33 5.06 25.35 7.51
C ALA A 33 5.18 24.04 6.73
N GLU A 34 4.96 24.06 5.41
CA GLU A 34 5.17 22.91 4.53
C GLU A 34 6.63 22.44 4.53
N ILE A 35 7.58 23.37 4.44
CA ILE A 35 9.01 23.03 4.46
C ILE A 35 9.40 22.41 5.79
N VAL A 36 8.99 23.01 6.91
CA VAL A 36 9.31 22.51 8.25
C VAL A 36 8.74 21.10 8.45
N ASP A 37 7.46 20.91 8.14
CA ASP A 37 6.78 19.60 8.27
C ASP A 37 7.45 18.50 7.43
N ARG A 38 7.86 18.81 6.19
CA ARG A 38 8.60 17.85 5.36
C ARG A 38 9.94 17.49 5.97
N LEU A 39 10.70 18.46 6.49
CA LEU A 39 12.00 18.21 7.13
C LEU A 39 11.86 17.40 8.41
N GLU A 40 10.87 17.71 9.25
CA GLU A 40 10.56 16.92 10.45
C GLU A 40 10.15 15.49 10.07
N THR A 41 9.36 15.34 9.02
CA THR A 41 8.97 14.03 8.50
C THR A 41 10.18 13.21 8.04
N THR A 42 11.16 13.82 7.36
CA THR A 42 12.38 13.10 6.96
C THR A 42 13.18 12.60 8.16
N LEU A 43 13.25 13.36 9.26
CA LEU A 43 13.91 12.91 10.49
C LEU A 43 13.15 11.75 11.16
N ASN A 44 11.82 11.77 11.12
CA ASN A 44 11.01 10.66 11.61
C ASN A 44 11.22 9.40 10.76
N GLN A 45 11.35 9.56 9.43
CA GLN A 45 11.66 8.44 8.54
C GLN A 45 13.03 7.85 8.84
N ASP A 46 14.07 8.68 8.99
CA ASP A 46 15.41 8.23 9.39
C ASP A 46 15.38 7.42 10.70
N ALA A 47 14.63 7.89 11.70
CA ALA A 47 14.50 7.21 12.98
C ALA A 47 13.81 5.84 12.86
N LEU A 48 12.84 5.69 11.95
CA LEU A 48 12.15 4.41 11.72
C LEU A 48 13.09 3.35 11.14
N VAL A 49 14.02 3.76 10.28
CA VAL A 49 14.99 2.83 9.64
C VAL A 49 16.31 2.72 10.40
N GLN A 50 16.48 3.46 11.51
CA GLN A 50 17.72 3.56 12.28
C GLN A 50 18.94 3.92 11.42
N ASP A 51 18.72 4.71 10.35
CA ASP A 51 19.74 5.20 9.44
C ASP A 51 19.52 6.71 9.19
N SER A 52 20.61 7.47 9.25
CA SER A 52 20.71 8.88 8.87
C SER A 52 20.30 9.22 7.43
N ASN A 53 20.19 8.22 6.55
CA ASN A 53 19.71 8.36 5.18
C ASN A 53 18.41 7.58 4.93
N GLY A 54 17.73 7.17 6.01
CA GLY A 54 16.54 6.33 5.96
C GLY A 54 15.38 6.93 5.17
N TYR A 55 15.23 8.26 5.14
CA TYR A 55 14.20 8.93 4.34
C TYR A 55 14.33 8.65 2.84
N ASN A 56 15.55 8.46 2.32
CA ASN A 56 15.78 8.09 0.92
C ASN A 56 15.47 6.62 0.65
N GLU A 57 15.71 5.75 1.64
CA GLU A 57 15.43 4.32 1.52
C GLU A 57 13.94 3.98 1.71
N PHE A 58 13.21 4.87 2.38
CA PHE A 58 11.81 4.67 2.76
C PHE A 58 10.91 4.34 1.56
N VAL A 59 11.16 4.96 0.39
CA VAL A 59 10.40 4.68 -0.84
C VAL A 59 10.60 3.23 -1.28
N SER A 60 11.85 2.79 -1.41
CA SER A 60 12.15 1.41 -1.83
C SER A 60 11.65 0.38 -0.81
N LEU A 61 11.74 0.69 0.48
CA LEU A 61 11.21 -0.19 1.53
C LEU A 61 9.69 -0.33 1.42
N TYR A 62 8.99 0.77 1.17
CA TYR A 62 7.54 0.75 0.97
C TYR A 62 7.15 -0.08 -0.26
N GLU A 63 7.84 0.09 -1.39
CA GLU A 63 7.61 -0.69 -2.61
C GLU A 63 7.80 -2.18 -2.35
N ASN A 64 8.91 -2.57 -1.72
CA ASN A 64 9.18 -3.97 -1.36
C ASN A 64 8.08 -4.54 -0.44
N MET A 65 7.66 -3.77 0.58
CA MET A 65 6.59 -4.20 1.49
C MET A 65 5.25 -4.36 0.76
N ALA A 66 4.93 -3.49 -0.19
CA ALA A 66 3.70 -3.58 -0.98
C ALA A 66 3.71 -4.80 -1.91
N ASP A 67 4.86 -5.11 -2.51
CA ASP A 67 5.06 -6.30 -3.33
C ASP A 67 4.93 -7.57 -2.50
N GLU A 68 5.57 -7.63 -1.32
CA GLU A 68 5.43 -8.75 -0.38
C GLU A 68 3.98 -8.94 0.06
N ALA A 69 3.28 -7.85 0.39
CA ALA A 69 1.86 -7.92 0.78
C ALA A 69 0.98 -8.48 -0.35
N THR A 70 1.26 -8.08 -1.60
CA THR A 70 0.57 -8.59 -2.79
C THR A 70 0.85 -10.08 -2.96
N TYR A 71 2.10 -10.49 -2.89
CA TYR A 71 2.50 -11.89 -2.97
C TYR A 71 1.81 -12.75 -1.90
N TRP A 72 1.84 -12.32 -0.64
CA TRP A 72 1.22 -13.06 0.45
C TRP A 72 -0.31 -13.13 0.32
N LYS A 73 -0.95 -12.08 -0.18
CA LYS A 73 -2.38 -12.08 -0.46
C LYS A 73 -2.74 -13.10 -1.53
N GLU A 74 -2.03 -13.10 -2.66
CA GLU A 74 -2.26 -14.06 -3.75
C GLU A 74 -2.02 -15.50 -3.29
N LYS A 75 -0.94 -15.72 -2.52
CA LYS A 75 -0.63 -17.03 -1.95
C LYS A 75 -1.73 -17.50 -0.99
N TYR A 76 -2.19 -16.62 -0.10
CA TYR A 76 -3.28 -16.93 0.82
C TYR A 76 -4.58 -17.27 0.08
N GLU A 77 -4.96 -16.47 -0.92
CA GLU A 77 -6.17 -16.72 -1.72
C GLU A 77 -6.09 -18.08 -2.45
N ARG A 78 -4.91 -18.44 -2.97
CA ARG A 78 -4.68 -19.74 -3.60
C ARG A 78 -4.79 -20.89 -2.61
N GLU A 79 -4.12 -20.80 -1.47
CA GLU A 79 -4.15 -21.84 -0.43
C GLU A 79 -5.57 -21.99 0.13
N TYR A 80 -6.26 -20.89 0.42
CA TYR A 80 -7.64 -20.88 0.86
C TYR A 80 -8.59 -21.49 -0.18
N ALA A 81 -8.40 -21.20 -1.47
CA ALA A 81 -9.20 -21.80 -2.54
C ALA A 81 -8.99 -23.31 -2.64
N LEU A 82 -7.77 -23.80 -2.39
CA LEU A 82 -7.46 -25.23 -2.35
C LEU A 82 -8.11 -25.90 -1.13
N ASP A 83 -7.99 -25.31 0.05
CA ASP A 83 -8.62 -25.82 1.27
C ASP A 83 -10.15 -25.84 1.15
N TYR A 84 -10.73 -24.80 0.57
CA TYR A 84 -12.17 -24.75 0.27
C TYR A 84 -12.57 -25.84 -0.73
N ALA A 85 -11.80 -26.04 -1.80
CA ALA A 85 -12.09 -27.07 -2.80
C ALA A 85 -11.97 -28.48 -2.21
N ASP A 86 -10.99 -28.73 -1.33
CA ASP A 86 -10.81 -30.02 -0.66
C ASP A 86 -11.94 -30.29 0.33
N ALA A 87 -12.29 -29.29 1.16
CA ALA A 87 -13.38 -29.40 2.14
C ALA A 87 -14.75 -29.68 1.50
N ASN A 88 -14.99 -29.17 0.28
CA ASN A 88 -16.27 -29.32 -0.43
C ASN A 88 -16.24 -30.39 -1.53
N LYS A 89 -15.14 -31.12 -1.69
CA LYS A 89 -14.89 -32.04 -2.81
C LYS A 89 -15.94 -33.15 -2.92
N ASP A 90 -16.30 -33.76 -1.80
CA ASP A 90 -17.24 -34.88 -1.78
C ASP A 90 -18.68 -34.44 -2.07
N GLU A 91 -19.07 -33.26 -1.60
CA GLU A 91 -20.36 -32.66 -1.90
C GLU A 91 -20.47 -32.30 -3.39
N LEU A 92 -19.43 -31.67 -3.94
CA LEU A 92 -19.33 -31.35 -5.37
C LEU A 92 -19.38 -32.62 -6.22
N ARG A 93 -18.65 -33.67 -5.83
CA ARG A 93 -18.68 -34.98 -6.51
C ARG A 93 -20.09 -35.58 -6.51
N SER A 94 -20.74 -35.58 -5.36
CA SER A 94 -22.11 -36.07 -5.20
C SER A 94 -23.14 -35.26 -6.00
N ALA A 95 -22.95 -33.94 -6.12
CA ALA A 95 -23.81 -33.07 -6.93
C ALA A 95 -23.63 -33.34 -8.43
N VAL A 96 -22.39 -33.54 -8.89
CA VAL A 96 -22.08 -33.88 -10.29
C VAL A 96 -22.63 -35.25 -10.68
N GLU A 97 -22.51 -36.25 -9.80
CA GLU A 97 -23.08 -37.57 -10.03
C GLU A 97 -24.61 -37.51 -10.19
N ARG A 98 -25.30 -36.76 -9.30
CA ARG A 98 -26.75 -36.52 -9.41
C ARG A 98 -27.13 -35.82 -10.72
N LEU A 99 -26.38 -34.80 -11.13
CA LEU A 99 -26.62 -34.12 -12.42
C LEU A 99 -26.44 -35.07 -13.60
N ARG A 100 -25.41 -35.92 -13.56
CA ARG A 100 -25.14 -36.92 -14.60
C ARG A 100 -26.27 -37.95 -14.69
N GLU A 101 -26.85 -38.36 -13.56
CA GLU A 101 -28.03 -39.23 -13.56
C GLU A 101 -29.22 -38.54 -14.22
N VAL A 102 -29.52 -37.30 -13.83
CA VAL A 102 -30.65 -36.53 -14.38
C VAL A 102 -30.52 -36.29 -15.89
N LEU A 103 -29.31 -35.97 -16.37
CA LEU A 103 -29.05 -35.70 -17.78
C LEU A 103 -29.00 -36.96 -18.65
N ASN A 104 -28.65 -38.12 -18.08
CA ASN A 104 -28.64 -39.40 -18.80
C ASN A 104 -29.96 -40.19 -18.68
N LEU A 105 -30.95 -39.67 -17.94
CA LEU A 105 -32.29 -40.25 -17.93
C LEU A 105 -33.00 -39.95 -19.26
N PRO A 106 -33.61 -40.94 -19.93
CA PRO A 106 -34.39 -40.70 -21.14
C PRO A 106 -35.57 -39.77 -20.81
N PRO A 107 -35.99 -38.89 -21.76
CA PRO A 107 -37.07 -37.95 -21.52
C PRO A 107 -38.34 -38.70 -21.11
N LYS A 108 -38.97 -38.25 -20.01
CA LYS A 108 -40.24 -38.81 -19.53
C LYS A 108 -41.29 -38.67 -20.64
N LYS A 109 -41.77 -39.82 -21.13
CA LYS A 109 -42.92 -39.91 -22.05
C LYS A 109 -44.19 -39.35 -21.41
#